data_AF-A0A6P1Y0V0-F1
#
_entry.id   AF-A0A6P1Y0V0-F1
#
_cell.length_a   1.000
_cell.length_b   1.000
_cell.length_c   1.000
_cell.angle_alpha   90.00
_cell.angle_beta   90.00
_cell.angle_gamma   90.00
#
_symmetry.space_group_name_H-M   'P 1'
#
loop_
_entity.id
_entity.type
_entity.pdbx_description
1 polymer ?
#
loop_
_entity_poly.entity_id
_entity_poly.type
_entity_poly.pdbx_seq_one_letter_code
_entity_poly.pdbx_strand_id
1 'polypeptide(L)'
;MNPLFKDIPAKELETYLTAVKAKTAIYPKDSFIFFEGDLPKALFILKSGAVQIEKNGIDGKRTIMNRFETPETVFGEVYAFLQSVPYDYSCRIIADAKILSIPANTFFASATLPAVQTKIVQNLLSILAHKAYFLNQKLLIFSSFTLRKKIAVYLLQQAHGQPKITLKLNREAMAEYLAVPRPSLSRELMNMQKDKLLTISKDTVTVNIDKLEDLA
;
A
#
# COMPACT_ATOMS: atom_id res chain seq x y z
N MET A 1 13.29 -7.46 -7.45
CA MET A 1 14.24 -6.38 -7.09
C MET A 1 13.46 -5.27 -6.40
N ASN A 2 13.95 -4.74 -5.28
CA ASN A 2 13.23 -3.76 -4.47
C ASN A 2 13.04 -2.42 -5.21
N PRO A 3 11.83 -1.84 -5.28
CA PRO A 3 11.60 -0.53 -5.89
C PRO A 3 12.48 0.59 -5.30
N LEU A 4 12.83 0.50 -4.01
CA LEU A 4 13.70 1.47 -3.34
C LEU A 4 15.12 1.49 -3.91
N PHE A 5 15.61 0.33 -4.35
CA PHE A 5 16.97 0.16 -4.88
C PHE A 5 17.01 0.08 -6.41
N LYS A 6 15.95 0.54 -7.07
CA LYS A 6 15.85 0.52 -8.52
C LYS A 6 16.97 1.35 -9.16
N ASP A 7 17.58 0.78 -10.20
CA ASP A 7 18.70 1.35 -10.96
C ASP A 7 19.96 1.70 -10.12
N ILE A 8 20.21 0.96 -9.03
CA ILE A 8 21.43 1.08 -8.23
C ILE A 8 22.28 -0.19 -8.43
N PRO A 9 23.56 -0.08 -8.86
CA PRO A 9 24.45 -1.23 -8.98
C PRO A 9 24.64 -1.94 -7.63
N ALA A 10 24.65 -3.27 -7.63
CA ALA A 10 24.70 -4.08 -6.41
C ALA A 10 25.90 -3.73 -5.50
N LYS A 11 27.08 -3.52 -6.09
CA LYS A 11 28.31 -3.15 -5.36
C LYS A 11 28.21 -1.79 -4.67
N GLU A 12 27.60 -0.81 -5.32
CA GLU A 12 27.37 0.52 -4.76
C GLU A 12 26.33 0.46 -3.65
N LEU A 13 25.27 -0.33 -3.83
CA LEU A 13 24.24 -0.56 -2.83
C LEU A 13 24.83 -1.20 -1.57
N GLU A 14 25.64 -2.26 -1.70
CA GLU A 14 26.30 -2.90 -0.55
C GLU A 14 27.21 -1.95 0.21
N THR A 15 27.99 -1.14 -0.53
CA THR A 15 28.87 -0.12 0.06
C THR A 15 28.04 0.92 0.82
N TYR A 16 26.95 1.39 0.22
CA TYR A 16 26.03 2.34 0.85
C TYR A 16 25.39 1.76 2.11
N LEU A 17 24.80 0.56 2.03
CA LEU A 17 24.14 -0.10 3.16
C LEU A 17 25.10 -0.32 4.33
N THR A 18 26.37 -0.63 4.04
CA THR A 18 27.44 -0.75 5.03
C THR A 18 27.75 0.60 5.67
N ALA A 19 27.94 1.65 4.85
CA ALA A 19 28.26 3.01 5.33
C ALA A 19 27.15 3.57 6.24
N VAL A 20 25.88 3.31 5.91
CA VAL A 20 24.72 3.76 6.71
C VAL A 20 24.40 2.84 7.89
N LYS A 21 25.21 1.81 8.13
CA LYS A 21 25.03 0.82 9.22
C LYS A 21 23.66 0.14 9.17
N ALA A 22 23.16 -0.16 7.97
CA ALA A 22 21.93 -0.93 7.83
C ALA A 22 22.12 -2.33 8.42
N LYS A 23 21.08 -2.84 9.10
CA LYS A 23 21.15 -4.13 9.81
C LYS A 23 20.14 -5.10 9.25
N THR A 24 20.57 -6.32 8.97
CA THR A 24 19.67 -7.42 8.66
C THR A 24 19.56 -8.33 9.87
N ALA A 25 18.34 -8.60 10.33
CA ALA A 25 18.07 -9.48 11.45
C ALA A 25 16.93 -10.45 11.12
N ILE A 26 16.95 -11.62 11.77
CA ILE A 26 15.87 -12.59 11.73
C ILE A 26 15.08 -12.42 13.03
N TYR A 27 13.77 -12.33 12.89
CA TYR A 27 12.84 -12.22 13.99
C TYR A 27 11.94 -13.45 14.03
N PRO A 28 11.79 -14.10 15.19
CA PRO A 28 10.89 -15.24 15.31
C PRO A 28 9.43 -14.80 15.25
N LYS A 29 8.54 -15.72 14.85
CA LYS A 29 7.11 -15.54 14.92
C LYS A 29 6.68 -15.04 16.32
N ASP A 30 5.69 -14.16 16.33
CA ASP A 30 5.09 -13.51 17.50
C ASP A 30 5.97 -12.47 18.23
N SER A 31 7.18 -12.21 17.73
CA SER A 31 7.98 -11.05 18.15
C SER A 31 7.51 -9.74 17.50
N PHE A 32 8.09 -8.62 17.92
CA PHE A 32 7.74 -7.27 17.43
C PHE A 32 8.99 -6.55 16.89
N ILE A 33 8.81 -5.78 15.83
CA ILE A 33 9.84 -4.88 15.28
C ILE A 33 9.83 -3.55 16.04
N PHE A 34 8.64 -3.03 16.32
CA PHE A 34 8.40 -1.82 17.10
C PHE A 34 6.99 -1.85 17.69
N PHE A 35 6.77 -1.06 18.73
CA PHE A 35 5.48 -0.90 19.39
C PHE A 35 4.84 0.46 19.09
N GLU A 36 3.54 0.53 19.29
CA GLU A 36 2.80 1.80 19.32
C GLU A 36 3.42 2.72 20.39
N GLY A 37 3.64 3.99 20.04
CA GLY A 37 4.30 4.97 20.90
C GLY A 37 5.83 4.99 20.82
N ASP A 38 6.46 3.99 20.20
CA ASP A 38 7.90 4.05 19.94
C ASP A 38 8.23 5.16 18.95
N LEU A 39 9.37 5.84 19.16
CA LEU A 39 9.89 6.79 18.19
C LEU A 39 10.46 6.06 16.97
N PRO A 40 10.14 6.50 15.74
CA PRO A 40 10.66 5.89 14.53
C PRO A 40 12.17 6.07 14.40
N LYS A 41 12.88 4.94 14.29
CA LYS A 41 14.36 4.93 14.19
C LYS A 41 14.87 4.43 12.85
N ALA A 42 14.04 3.73 12.09
CA ALA A 42 14.46 3.09 10.85
C ALA A 42 13.29 2.93 9.86
N LEU A 43 13.66 2.84 8.58
CA LEU A 43 12.85 2.27 7.52
C LEU A 43 13.14 0.77 7.43
N PHE A 44 12.12 -0.03 7.14
CA PHE A 44 12.25 -1.49 7.10
C PHE A 44 11.91 -2.07 5.73
N ILE A 45 12.58 -3.18 5.41
CA ILE A 45 12.35 -3.96 4.20
C ILE A 45 12.18 -5.42 4.59
N LEU A 46 11.04 -6.01 4.21
CA LEU A 46 10.77 -7.43 4.38
C LEU A 46 11.58 -8.22 3.34
N LYS A 47 12.56 -9.01 3.76
CA LYS A 47 13.33 -9.88 2.86
C LYS A 47 12.66 -11.24 2.67
N SER A 48 12.07 -11.79 3.73
CA SER A 48 11.29 -13.03 3.71
C SER A 48 10.44 -13.12 4.98
N GLY A 49 9.42 -13.97 4.97
CA GLY A 49 8.48 -14.13 6.10
C GLY A 49 7.25 -13.24 5.97
N ALA A 50 6.60 -12.95 7.10
CA ALA A 50 5.39 -12.14 7.09
C ALA A 50 5.27 -11.26 8.34
N VAL A 51 4.82 -10.01 8.14
CA VAL A 51 4.65 -9.02 9.20
C VAL A 51 3.26 -8.40 9.14
N GLN A 52 2.77 -7.94 10.30
CA GLN A 52 1.45 -7.38 10.48
C GLN A 52 1.53 -6.06 11.24
N ILE A 53 0.89 -5.01 10.70
CA ILE A 53 0.69 -3.75 11.37
C ILE A 53 -0.65 -3.81 12.10
N GLU A 54 -0.62 -3.67 13.42
CA GLU A 54 -1.80 -3.82 14.26
C GLU A 54 -1.91 -2.73 15.33
N LYS A 55 -3.14 -2.39 15.70
CA LYS A 55 -3.46 -1.55 16.86
C LYS A 55 -4.10 -2.40 17.93
N ASN A 56 -3.65 -2.24 19.18
CA ASN A 56 -4.32 -2.85 20.31
C ASN A 56 -5.38 -1.88 20.84
N GLY A 57 -6.65 -2.29 20.81
CA GLY A 57 -7.75 -1.57 21.43
C GLY A 57 -7.68 -1.68 22.96
N ILE A 58 -8.28 -0.70 23.64
CA ILE A 58 -8.38 -0.66 25.12
C ILE A 58 -9.22 -1.85 25.63
N ASP A 59 -10.12 -2.37 24.81
CA ASP A 59 -10.94 -3.55 25.07
C ASP A 59 -10.20 -4.89 24.82
N GLY A 60 -8.89 -4.83 24.53
CA GLY A 60 -8.07 -5.99 24.21
C GLY A 60 -8.27 -6.54 22.79
N LYS A 61 -9.16 -5.95 21.98
CA LYS A 61 -9.32 -6.36 20.59
C LYS A 61 -8.17 -5.82 19.74
N ARG A 62 -7.67 -6.66 18.84
CA ARG A 62 -6.63 -6.27 17.88
C ARG A 62 -7.28 -5.86 16.57
N THR A 63 -6.91 -4.68 16.08
CA THR A 63 -7.33 -4.24 14.75
C THR A 63 -6.14 -4.31 13.81
N ILE A 64 -6.25 -5.15 12.80
CA ILE A 64 -5.20 -5.33 11.78
C ILE A 64 -5.33 -4.20 10.75
N MET A 65 -4.30 -3.39 10.62
CA MET A 65 -4.26 -2.29 9.63
C MET A 65 -3.72 -2.77 8.29
N ASN A 66 -2.65 -3.56 8.33
CA ASN A 66 -2.02 -4.06 7.12
C ASN A 66 -1.23 -5.34 7.38
N ARG A 67 -0.99 -6.11 6.31
CA ARG A 67 -0.14 -7.29 6.34
C ARG A 67 0.79 -7.28 5.13
N PHE A 68 2.07 -7.57 5.37
CA PHE A 68 3.07 -7.67 4.34
C PHE A 68 3.63 -9.10 4.31
N GLU A 69 3.40 -9.79 3.21
CA GLU A 69 3.91 -11.15 2.94
C GLU A 69 4.83 -11.18 1.73
N THR A 70 4.78 -10.14 0.89
CA THR A 70 5.58 -10.04 -0.33
C THR A 70 7.02 -9.63 -0.01
N PRO A 71 8.04 -10.38 -0.45
CA PRO A 71 9.43 -9.97 -0.32
C PRO A 71 9.71 -8.62 -0.98
N GLU A 72 10.73 -7.94 -0.47
CA GLU A 72 11.15 -6.59 -0.88
C GLU A 72 10.10 -5.48 -0.63
N THR A 73 9.07 -5.75 0.16
CA THR A 73 8.12 -4.72 0.59
C THR A 73 8.77 -3.75 1.57
N VAL A 74 8.65 -2.45 1.28
CA VAL A 74 9.07 -1.34 2.15
C VAL A 74 7.93 -0.97 3.09
N PHE A 75 8.24 -0.85 4.38
CA PHE A 75 7.31 -0.41 5.40
C PHE A 75 7.99 0.45 6.49
N GLY A 76 7.18 1.21 7.24
CA GLY A 76 7.65 2.15 8.26
C GLY A 76 8.26 3.43 7.68
N GLU A 77 8.23 3.61 6.36
CA GLU A 77 8.87 4.73 5.66
C GLU A 77 8.22 6.08 5.97
N VAL A 78 6.89 6.13 6.14
CA VAL A 78 6.19 7.39 6.46
C VAL A 78 6.71 7.97 7.77
N TYR A 79 6.80 7.13 8.80
CA TYR A 79 7.25 7.51 10.13
C TYR A 79 8.75 7.86 10.17
N ALA A 80 9.57 7.22 9.34
CA ALA A 80 10.99 7.57 9.22
C ALA A 80 11.22 9.01 8.72
N PHE A 81 10.27 9.58 7.96
CA PHE A 81 10.37 10.92 7.37
C PHE A 81 9.56 12.00 8.07
N LEU A 82 8.49 11.63 8.78
CA LEU A 82 7.66 12.60 9.53
C LEU A 82 8.34 13.18 10.78
N GLN A 83 9.51 12.66 11.17
CA GLN A 83 10.38 13.12 12.27
C GLN A 83 9.62 13.62 13.53
N SER A 84 9.67 12.86 14.61
CA SER A 84 9.05 13.17 15.93
C SER A 84 7.57 12.80 16.08
N VAL A 85 7.00 12.05 15.14
CA VAL A 85 5.69 11.40 15.31
C VAL A 85 5.93 9.95 15.75
N PRO A 86 5.50 9.53 16.95
CA PRO A 86 5.54 8.14 17.38
C PRO A 86 4.74 7.22 16.43
N TYR A 87 5.04 5.92 16.42
CA TYR A 87 4.21 4.97 15.68
C TYR A 87 2.79 4.92 16.24
N ASP A 88 1.77 5.02 15.39
CA ASP A 88 0.36 4.86 15.79
C ASP A 88 -0.05 3.39 15.99
N TYR A 89 0.84 2.47 15.60
CA TYR A 89 0.61 1.03 15.49
C TYR A 89 1.84 0.25 15.93
N SER A 90 1.64 -1.02 16.29
CA SER A 90 2.72 -1.98 16.52
C SER A 90 2.97 -2.80 15.25
N CYS A 91 4.21 -3.26 15.07
CA CYS A 91 4.57 -4.16 13.97
C CYS A 91 4.97 -5.53 14.52
N ARG A 92 4.10 -6.52 14.30
CA ARG A 92 4.25 -7.89 14.77
C ARG A 92 4.75 -8.80 13.65
N ILE A 93 5.61 -9.74 14.00
CA ILE A 93 6.02 -10.84 13.14
C ILE A 93 4.98 -11.96 13.24
N ILE A 94 4.39 -12.36 12.11
CA ILE A 94 3.35 -13.41 12.08
C ILE A 94 3.85 -14.74 11.49
N ALA A 95 5.02 -14.71 10.84
CA ALA A 95 5.84 -15.86 10.48
C ALA A 95 7.31 -15.43 10.53
N ASP A 96 8.23 -16.32 10.92
CA ASP A 96 9.67 -16.03 11.01
C ASP A 96 10.15 -15.17 9.83
N ALA A 97 10.67 -13.99 10.14
CA ALA A 97 10.89 -12.96 9.14
C ALA A 97 12.32 -12.45 9.17
N LYS A 98 12.88 -12.26 7.97
CA LYS A 98 14.16 -11.59 7.77
C LYS A 98 13.90 -10.15 7.37
N ILE A 99 14.37 -9.20 8.16
CA ILE A 99 14.12 -7.77 7.98
C ILE A 99 15.44 -7.02 7.83
N LEU A 100 15.52 -6.18 6.80
CA LEU A 100 16.57 -5.17 6.66
C LEU A 100 16.07 -3.85 7.25
N SER A 101 16.81 -3.27 8.18
CA SER A 101 16.53 -1.99 8.84
C SER A 101 17.55 -0.95 8.40
N ILE A 102 17.10 0.18 7.87
CA ILE A 102 17.92 1.31 7.43
C ILE A 102 17.64 2.49 8.38
N PRO A 103 18.64 3.00 9.13
CA PRO A 103 18.42 4.08 10.08
C PRO A 103 17.83 5.34 9.42
N ALA A 104 16.82 5.96 10.04
CA ALA A 104 16.10 7.09 9.44
C ALA A 104 16.99 8.33 9.22
N ASN A 105 17.97 8.55 10.11
CA ASN A 105 18.90 9.67 10.02
C ASN A 105 19.77 9.64 8.76
N THR A 106 19.93 8.48 8.11
CA THR A 106 20.82 8.34 6.95
C THR A 106 20.25 8.99 5.69
N PHE A 107 18.94 9.26 5.67
CA PHE A 107 18.31 9.97 4.56
C PHE A 107 18.52 11.49 4.65
N PHE A 108 18.79 12.02 5.85
CA PHE A 108 18.93 13.45 6.11
C PHE A 108 20.39 13.90 6.30
N ALA A 109 21.27 12.99 6.68
CA ALA A 109 22.69 13.26 6.82
C ALA A 109 23.40 13.24 5.45
N SER A 110 24.44 14.06 5.29
CA SER A 110 25.35 13.99 4.15
C SER A 110 26.11 12.66 4.20
N ALA A 111 25.81 11.74 3.28
CA ALA A 111 26.42 10.42 3.26
C ALA A 111 27.66 10.35 2.37
N THR A 112 28.49 9.33 2.61
CA THR A 112 29.74 9.00 1.89
C THR A 112 29.53 8.64 0.41
N LEU A 113 28.28 8.52 -0.06
CA LEU A 113 27.89 8.22 -1.45
C LEU A 113 26.66 9.05 -1.87
N PRO A 114 26.82 10.34 -2.19
CA PRO A 114 25.69 11.24 -2.47
C PRO A 114 24.83 10.82 -3.66
N ALA A 115 25.44 10.23 -4.69
CA ALA A 115 24.72 9.77 -5.88
C ALA A 115 23.74 8.63 -5.56
N VAL A 116 24.22 7.61 -4.83
CA VAL A 116 23.39 6.46 -4.38
C VAL A 116 22.28 6.94 -3.45
N GLN A 117 22.61 7.80 -2.48
CA GLN A 117 21.63 8.39 -1.57
C GLN A 117 20.54 9.15 -2.34
N THR A 118 20.94 10.01 -3.27
CA THR A 118 20.01 10.79 -4.11
C THR A 118 19.07 9.86 -4.87
N LYS A 119 19.59 8.79 -5.46
CA LYS A 119 18.78 7.81 -6.19
C LYS A 119 17.80 7.07 -5.28
N ILE A 120 18.22 6.67 -4.08
CA ILE A 120 17.33 6.05 -3.08
C ILE A 120 16.20 7.01 -2.67
N VAL A 121 16.53 8.28 -2.41
CA VAL A 121 15.53 9.30 -2.05
C VAL A 121 14.55 9.55 -3.21
N GLN A 122 15.02 9.61 -4.45
CA GLN A 122 14.16 9.72 -5.64
C GLN A 122 13.23 8.51 -5.79
N ASN A 123 13.76 7.30 -5.63
CA ASN A 123 12.96 6.08 -5.68
C ASN A 123 11.92 6.06 -4.57
N LEU A 124 12.28 6.50 -3.35
CA LEU A 124 11.35 6.61 -2.24
C LEU A 124 10.25 7.65 -2.51
N LEU A 125 10.60 8.81 -3.06
CA LEU A 125 9.62 9.83 -3.45
C LEU A 125 8.62 9.27 -4.48
N SER A 126 9.09 8.50 -5.46
CA SER A 126 8.22 7.79 -6.40
C SER A 126 7.28 6.81 -5.70
N ILE A 127 7.79 6.01 -4.75
CA ILE A 127 6.96 5.09 -3.95
C ILE A 127 5.89 5.86 -3.16
N LEU A 128 6.27 6.95 -2.48
CA LEU A 128 5.35 7.79 -1.72
C LEU A 128 4.30 8.47 -2.62
N ALA A 129 4.70 8.97 -3.79
CA ALA A 129 3.79 9.55 -4.77
C ALA A 129 2.76 8.53 -5.26
N HIS A 130 3.17 7.30 -5.56
CA HIS A 130 2.24 6.22 -5.91
C HIS A 130 1.29 5.86 -4.77
N LYS A 131 1.79 5.78 -3.52
CA LYS A 131 0.95 5.53 -2.34
C LYS A 131 -0.07 6.65 -2.11
N ALA A 132 0.35 7.92 -2.22
CA ALA A 132 -0.51 9.09 -2.08
C ALA A 132 -1.57 9.14 -3.19
N TYR A 133 -1.19 8.89 -4.44
CA TYR A 133 -2.12 8.81 -5.56
C TYR A 133 -3.17 7.73 -5.32
N PHE A 134 -2.75 6.52 -4.93
CA PHE A 134 -3.66 5.42 -4.63
C PHE A 134 -4.61 5.74 -3.46
N LEU A 135 -4.10 6.38 -2.40
CA LEU A 135 -4.92 6.83 -1.27
C LEU A 135 -5.97 7.84 -1.72
N ASN A 136 -5.60 8.83 -2.53
CA ASN A 136 -6.53 9.81 -3.08
C ASN A 136 -7.61 9.16 -3.96
N GLN A 137 -7.25 8.20 -4.82
CA GLN A 137 -8.23 7.47 -5.63
C GLN A 137 -9.23 6.68 -4.75
N LYS A 138 -8.76 6.07 -3.66
CA LYS A 138 -9.64 5.42 -2.67
C LYS A 138 -10.54 6.42 -1.94
N LEU A 139 -10.01 7.58 -1.56
CA LEU A 139 -10.79 8.63 -0.91
C LEU A 139 -11.94 9.13 -1.80
N LEU A 140 -11.70 9.34 -3.09
CA LEU A 140 -12.75 9.71 -4.05
C LEU A 140 -13.88 8.67 -4.13
N ILE A 141 -13.53 7.39 -4.04
CA ILE A 141 -14.53 6.32 -3.96
C ILE A 141 -15.28 6.42 -2.64
N PHE A 142 -14.59 6.56 -1.50
CA PHE A 142 -15.26 6.56 -0.19
C PHE A 142 -16.09 7.82 0.07
N SER A 143 -15.75 8.96 -0.53
CA SER A 143 -16.55 10.19 -0.47
C SER A 143 -17.83 10.12 -1.33
N SER A 144 -17.97 9.10 -2.19
CA SER A 144 -19.16 8.92 -3.02
C SER A 144 -20.36 8.47 -2.17
N PHE A 145 -21.43 9.27 -2.20
CA PHE A 145 -22.59 9.16 -1.30
C PHE A 145 -23.44 7.88 -1.45
N THR A 146 -23.40 7.20 -2.60
CA THR A 146 -24.18 5.97 -2.82
C THR A 146 -23.32 4.84 -3.39
N LEU A 147 -23.71 3.59 -3.15
CA LEU A 147 -23.04 2.42 -3.72
C LEU A 147 -22.94 2.50 -5.25
N ARG A 148 -23.98 3.00 -5.92
CA ARG A 148 -23.98 3.23 -7.37
C ARG A 148 -22.87 4.18 -7.79
N LYS A 149 -22.71 5.32 -7.10
CA LYS A 149 -21.62 6.27 -7.37
C LYS A 149 -20.24 5.68 -7.09
N LYS A 150 -20.09 4.93 -5.98
CA LYS A 150 -18.83 4.21 -5.67
C LYS A 150 -18.41 3.28 -6.79
N ILE A 151 -19.35 2.52 -7.34
CA ILE A 151 -19.10 1.61 -8.47
C ILE A 151 -18.75 2.41 -9.74
N ALA A 152 -19.48 3.50 -10.02
CA ALA A 152 -19.21 4.36 -11.18
C ALA A 152 -17.79 4.95 -11.15
N VAL A 153 -17.41 5.60 -10.05
CA VAL A 153 -16.07 6.18 -9.86
C VAL A 153 -14.99 5.10 -9.98
N TYR A 154 -15.17 3.94 -9.35
CA TYR A 154 -14.22 2.84 -9.47
C TYR A 154 -14.05 2.38 -10.93
N LEU A 155 -15.15 2.18 -11.66
CA LEU A 155 -15.10 1.73 -13.04
C LEU A 155 -14.46 2.78 -13.95
N LEU A 156 -14.74 4.07 -13.77
CA LEU A 156 -14.07 5.15 -14.50
C LEU A 156 -12.56 5.17 -14.24
N GLN A 157 -12.15 4.98 -12.99
CA GLN A 157 -10.73 4.88 -12.63
C GLN A 157 -10.04 3.69 -13.31
N GLN A 158 -10.73 2.54 -13.46
CA GLN A 158 -10.18 1.36 -14.16
C GLN A 158 -10.25 1.47 -15.69
N ALA A 159 -11.20 2.24 -16.21
CA ALA A 159 -11.40 2.44 -17.65
C ALA A 159 -10.22 3.17 -18.28
N HIS A 160 -9.62 4.15 -17.58
CA HIS A 160 -8.60 5.03 -18.14
C HIS A 160 -9.02 5.61 -19.52
N GLY A 161 -10.29 5.97 -19.67
CA GLY A 161 -10.87 6.47 -20.92
C GLY A 161 -11.26 5.40 -21.94
N GLN A 162 -11.11 4.11 -21.64
CA GLN A 162 -11.51 3.01 -22.51
C GLN A 162 -12.83 2.38 -22.05
N PRO A 163 -13.78 2.13 -22.96
CA PRO A 163 -15.09 1.59 -22.61
C PRO A 163 -15.03 0.12 -22.16
N LYS A 164 -13.92 -0.60 -22.44
CA LYS A 164 -13.78 -2.02 -22.10
C LYS A 164 -12.69 -2.21 -21.05
N ILE A 165 -13.09 -2.73 -19.90
CA ILE A 165 -12.27 -2.89 -18.72
C ILE A 165 -12.10 -4.37 -18.42
N THR A 166 -10.87 -4.81 -18.19
CA THR A 166 -10.62 -6.13 -17.61
C THR A 166 -10.45 -5.97 -16.10
N LEU A 167 -11.40 -6.46 -15.32
CA LEU A 167 -11.34 -6.37 -13.87
C LEU A 167 -10.25 -7.29 -13.33
N LYS A 168 -9.31 -6.71 -12.59
CA LYS A 168 -8.29 -7.48 -11.84
C LYS A 168 -8.85 -8.10 -10.56
N LEU A 169 -9.95 -7.53 -10.04
CA LEU A 169 -10.59 -7.97 -8.80
C LEU A 169 -11.84 -8.81 -9.12
N ASN A 170 -11.96 -9.96 -8.48
CA ASN A 170 -13.20 -10.72 -8.47
C ASN A 170 -14.27 -9.99 -7.64
N ARG A 171 -15.49 -10.55 -7.58
CA ARG A 171 -16.61 -9.91 -6.87
C ARG A 171 -16.41 -9.80 -5.36
N GLU A 172 -15.74 -10.78 -4.72
CA GLU A 172 -15.39 -10.66 -3.30
C GLU A 172 -14.42 -9.52 -3.07
N ALA A 173 -13.30 -9.50 -3.80
CA ALA A 173 -12.25 -8.51 -3.65
C ALA A 173 -12.73 -7.09 -4.02
N MET A 174 -13.63 -6.96 -5.00
CA MET A 174 -14.26 -5.68 -5.33
C MET A 174 -15.16 -5.18 -4.19
N ALA A 175 -15.93 -6.07 -3.55
CA ALA A 175 -16.78 -5.71 -2.42
C ALA A 175 -15.96 -5.24 -1.22
N GLU A 176 -14.86 -5.94 -0.93
CA GLU A 176 -13.89 -5.57 0.09
C GLU A 176 -13.22 -4.22 -0.23
N TYR A 177 -12.77 -4.03 -1.48
CA TYR A 177 -12.16 -2.78 -1.93
C TYR A 177 -13.10 -1.57 -1.80
N LEU A 178 -14.39 -1.75 -2.14
CA LEU A 178 -15.42 -0.71 -2.03
C LEU A 178 -16.01 -0.57 -0.61
N ALA A 179 -15.57 -1.41 0.34
CA ALA A 179 -16.08 -1.50 1.70
C ALA A 179 -17.61 -1.65 1.80
N VAL A 180 -18.17 -2.58 1.02
CA VAL A 180 -19.61 -2.86 0.99
C VAL A 180 -19.91 -4.36 1.05
N PRO A 181 -21.11 -4.77 1.53
CA PRO A 181 -21.49 -6.18 1.49
C PRO A 181 -21.54 -6.70 0.06
N ARG A 182 -20.93 -7.87 -0.18
CA ARG A 182 -20.95 -8.54 -1.49
C ARG A 182 -22.36 -8.68 -2.08
N PRO A 183 -23.41 -9.08 -1.33
CA PRO A 183 -24.76 -9.17 -1.89
C PRO A 183 -25.29 -7.83 -2.40
N SER A 184 -24.95 -6.73 -1.72
CA SER A 184 -25.32 -5.37 -2.12
C SER A 184 -24.62 -4.96 -3.41
N LEU A 185 -23.30 -5.23 -3.52
CA LEU A 185 -22.53 -5.00 -4.74
C LEU A 185 -23.13 -5.75 -5.93
N SER A 186 -23.40 -7.05 -5.77
CA SER A 186 -23.98 -7.87 -6.84
C SER A 186 -25.35 -7.36 -7.29
N ARG A 187 -26.23 -6.98 -6.35
CA ARG A 187 -27.54 -6.40 -6.67
C ARG A 187 -27.41 -5.09 -7.44
N GLU A 188 -26.51 -4.21 -7.00
CA GLU A 188 -26.35 -2.91 -7.66
C GLU A 188 -25.75 -3.04 -9.06
N LEU A 189 -24.78 -3.93 -9.27
CA LEU A 189 -24.23 -4.21 -10.60
C LEU A 189 -25.31 -4.75 -11.57
N MET A 190 -26.24 -5.59 -11.08
CA MET A 190 -27.37 -6.03 -11.89
C MET A 190 -28.32 -4.87 -12.24
N ASN A 191 -28.58 -3.97 -11.30
CA ASN A 191 -29.39 -2.76 -11.57
C ASN A 191 -28.71 -1.85 -12.61
N MET A 192 -27.40 -1.60 -12.47
CA MET A 192 -26.64 -0.79 -13.42
C MET A 192 -26.60 -1.42 -14.82
N GLN A 193 -26.61 -2.75 -14.94
CA GLN A 193 -26.77 -3.43 -16.24
C GLN A 193 -28.17 -3.20 -16.83
N LYS A 194 -29.23 -3.30 -16.03
CA LYS A 194 -30.61 -2.99 -16.47
C LYS A 194 -30.73 -1.55 -16.95
N ASP A 195 -30.05 -0.62 -16.28
CA ASP A 195 -30.01 0.81 -16.61
C ASP A 195 -29.10 1.13 -17.81
N LYS A 196 -28.50 0.10 -18.45
CA LYS A 196 -27.58 0.21 -19.60
C LYS A 196 -26.38 1.13 -19.33
N LEU A 197 -25.90 1.14 -18.08
CA LEU A 197 -24.68 1.85 -17.67
C LEU A 197 -23.43 1.01 -17.93
N LEU A 198 -23.56 -0.32 -17.83
CA LEU A 198 -22.49 -1.27 -18.01
C LEU A 198 -23.01 -2.62 -18.49
N THR A 199 -22.12 -3.46 -19.00
CA THR A 199 -22.38 -4.86 -19.35
C THR A 199 -21.24 -5.71 -18.81
N ILE A 200 -21.56 -6.79 -18.11
CA ILE A 200 -20.57 -7.69 -17.52
C ILE A 200 -20.52 -8.99 -18.33
N SER A 201 -19.32 -9.38 -18.77
CA SER A 201 -19.05 -10.69 -19.37
C SER A 201 -17.81 -11.29 -18.75
N LYS A 202 -18.00 -12.30 -17.88
CA LYS A 202 -16.94 -12.90 -17.04
C LYS A 202 -16.16 -11.82 -16.29
N ASP A 203 -14.88 -11.64 -16.62
CA ASP A 203 -13.95 -10.70 -16.00
C ASP A 203 -13.87 -9.36 -16.75
N THR A 204 -14.61 -9.23 -17.86
CA THR A 204 -14.68 -8.01 -18.65
C THR A 204 -15.94 -7.22 -18.32
N VAL A 205 -15.77 -5.91 -18.10
CA VAL A 205 -16.88 -4.96 -17.97
C VAL A 205 -16.78 -3.95 -19.10
N THR A 206 -17.83 -3.84 -19.89
CA THR A 206 -17.99 -2.74 -20.84
C THR A 206 -18.83 -1.66 -20.18
N VAL A 207 -18.37 -0.42 -20.19
CA VAL A 207 -19.02 0.72 -19.54
C VAL A 207 -19.44 1.77 -20.56
N ASN A 208 -20.53 2.48 -20.28
CA ASN A 208 -20.88 3.72 -20.95
C ASN A 208 -20.23 4.88 -20.17
N ILE A 209 -19.14 5.44 -20.71
CA ILE A 209 -18.33 6.44 -20.01
C ILE A 209 -19.16 7.69 -19.71
N ASP A 210 -19.82 8.27 -20.71
CA ASP A 210 -20.63 9.49 -20.56
C ASP A 210 -21.66 9.35 -19.42
N LYS A 211 -22.41 8.25 -19.41
CA LYS A 211 -23.42 8.00 -18.37
C LYS A 211 -22.84 7.75 -16.98
N LEU A 212 -21.63 7.20 -16.90
CA LEU A 212 -20.96 7.00 -15.61
C LEU A 212 -20.36 8.31 -15.10
N GLU A 213 -19.86 9.17 -15.98
CA GLU A 213 -19.37 10.52 -15.64
C GLU A 213 -20.50 11.40 -15.10
N ASP A 214 -21.71 11.33 -15.67
CA ASP A 214 -22.90 12.03 -15.15
C ASP A 214 -23.30 11.58 -13.72
N LEU A 215 -22.91 10.37 -13.33
CA LEU A 215 -23.24 9.79 -12.02
C LEU A 215 -22.18 10.06 -10.95
N ALA A 216 -20.90 10.12 -11.34
CA ALA A 216 -19.75 10.28 -10.44
C ALA A 216 -19.80 11.65 -9.73
#